data_AF-A0A3M1DVS1-F1
#
_entry.id   AF-A0A3M1DVS1-F1
#
_cell.length_a   1.000
_cell.length_b   1.000
_cell.length_c   1.000
_cell.angle_alpha   90.00
_cell.angle_beta   90.00
_cell.angle_gamma   90.00
#
_symmetry.space_group_name_H-M   'P 1'
#
loop_
_entity.id
_entity.type
_entity.pdbx_description
1 polymer ?
#
loop_
_entity_poly.entity_id
_entity_poly.type
_entity_poly.pdbx_seq_one_letter_code
_entity_poly.pdbx_strand_id
1 'polypeptide(L)'
;LGLDRRHLEWPWLLSLYGMEDPVPASGWQMRGHYLSRYGERLFLDDTPLPELPSGLVAALAHQGEIVVASDHALFLLTEEGQVIDRQDSLDGLPPLLHGLGLAGGGTLAVRGDEGVYLPDPGTGLWLRQPGETVHWATPVALPEALRERLALAQRGTGPTLERLLLDLHSGRVFSRYGVLLADLAAVLLALLALSGLWMWWPRRRRGPPPR
;
A
#
# COMPACT_ATOMS: atom_id res chain seq x y z
N LEU A 1 -12.53 27.48 6.26
CA LEU A 1 -13.10 26.62 5.20
C LEU A 1 -12.57 25.21 5.47
N GLY A 2 -13.36 24.32 6.08
CA GLY A 2 -12.92 22.98 6.54
C GLY A 2 -12.65 21.99 5.40
N LEU A 3 -11.76 22.36 4.49
CA LEU A 3 -11.37 21.58 3.30
C LEU A 3 -10.37 20.47 3.65
N ASP A 4 -9.78 20.53 4.83
CA ASP A 4 -8.95 19.50 5.47
C ASP A 4 -9.75 18.23 5.81
N ARG A 5 -11.08 18.32 5.92
CA ARG A 5 -11.97 17.22 6.31
C ARG A 5 -12.76 16.60 5.15
N ARG A 6 -12.60 17.13 3.94
CA ARG A 6 -13.29 16.62 2.74
C ARG A 6 -12.33 15.75 1.94
N HIS A 7 -12.53 14.45 2.05
CA HIS A 7 -11.82 13.44 1.28
C HIS A 7 -12.38 13.37 -0.15
N LEU A 8 -11.53 12.99 -1.10
CA LEU A 8 -11.93 12.82 -2.49
C LEU A 8 -12.74 11.53 -2.63
N GLU A 9 -13.92 11.63 -3.24
CA GLU A 9 -14.80 10.48 -3.49
C GLU A 9 -14.85 10.08 -4.98
N TRP A 10 -14.17 10.84 -5.86
CA TRP A 10 -14.25 10.62 -7.31
C TRP A 10 -13.30 9.49 -7.78
N PRO A 11 -13.82 8.38 -8.35
CA PRO A 11 -13.01 7.20 -8.68
C PRO A 11 -11.84 7.48 -9.64
N TRP A 12 -12.05 8.31 -10.67
CA TRP A 12 -11.01 8.67 -11.66
C TRP A 12 -9.87 9.52 -11.08
N LEU A 13 -10.13 10.19 -9.96
CA LEU A 13 -9.16 11.03 -9.28
C LEU A 13 -8.44 10.22 -8.20
N LEU A 14 -9.13 9.28 -7.55
CA LEU A 14 -8.54 8.30 -6.65
C LEU A 14 -7.51 7.41 -7.38
N SER A 15 -7.77 7.04 -8.63
CA SER A 15 -6.82 6.27 -9.46
C SER A 15 -5.54 7.04 -9.80
N LEU A 16 -5.60 8.36 -9.98
CA LEU A 16 -4.40 9.21 -10.15
C LEU A 16 -3.50 9.23 -8.91
N TYR A 17 -4.05 8.90 -7.74
CA TYR A 17 -3.32 8.77 -6.47
C TYR A 17 -2.98 7.32 -6.10
N GLY A 18 -3.24 6.35 -6.98
CA GLY A 18 -2.96 4.94 -6.73
C GLY A 18 -3.88 4.28 -5.69
N MET A 19 -5.01 4.91 -5.32
CA MET A 19 -5.99 4.33 -4.40
C MET A 19 -7.05 3.52 -5.14
N GLU A 20 -6.60 2.71 -6.09
CA GLU A 20 -7.45 1.70 -6.74
C GLU A 20 -7.55 0.42 -5.93
N ASP A 21 -6.87 0.32 -4.79
CA ASP A 21 -6.86 -0.90 -3.98
C ASP A 21 -8.31 -1.31 -3.65
N PRO A 22 -8.83 -2.37 -4.30
CA PRO A 22 -10.15 -2.85 -3.96
C PRO A 22 -10.08 -3.33 -2.52
N VAL A 23 -11.15 -3.05 -1.77
CA VAL A 23 -11.36 -3.63 -0.44
C VAL A 23 -10.95 -5.10 -0.49
N PRO A 24 -10.11 -5.59 0.44
CA PRO A 24 -9.57 -6.94 0.34
C PRO A 24 -10.68 -7.97 0.13
N ALA A 25 -10.53 -8.78 -0.91
CA ALA A 25 -11.49 -9.84 -1.20
C ALA A 25 -11.35 -11.03 -0.24
N SER A 26 -10.14 -11.23 0.28
CA SER A 26 -9.78 -12.37 1.12
C SER A 26 -8.88 -11.96 2.28
N GLY A 27 -8.92 -12.75 3.35
CA GLY A 27 -8.07 -12.61 4.52
C GLY A 27 -7.96 -13.93 5.28
N TRP A 28 -7.42 -13.92 6.48
CA TRP A 28 -7.25 -15.12 7.30
C TRP A 28 -8.24 -15.10 8.46
N GLN A 29 -9.04 -16.16 8.59
CA GLN A 29 -10.00 -16.30 9.67
C GLN A 29 -9.33 -16.91 10.91
N MET A 30 -9.51 -16.27 12.06
CA MET A 30 -8.83 -16.62 13.31
C MET A 30 -9.82 -16.47 14.47
N ARG A 31 -10.36 -17.58 14.99
CA ARG A 31 -11.28 -17.63 16.16
C ARG A 31 -12.49 -16.65 16.11
N GLY A 32 -12.93 -16.25 14.92
CA GLY A 32 -14.05 -15.32 14.73
C GLY A 32 -13.64 -13.91 14.28
N HIS A 33 -12.34 -13.59 14.35
CA HIS A 33 -11.75 -12.39 13.77
C HIS A 33 -11.18 -12.67 12.39
N TYR A 34 -11.00 -11.62 11.61
CA TYR A 34 -10.38 -11.68 10.30
C TYR A 34 -9.16 -10.77 10.22
N LEU A 35 -8.02 -11.31 9.81
CA LEU A 35 -6.89 -10.49 9.40
C LEU A 35 -7.00 -10.22 7.90
N SER A 36 -6.97 -8.95 7.52
CA SER A 36 -7.00 -8.55 6.11
C SER A 36 -5.95 -7.49 5.82
N ARG A 37 -5.45 -7.46 4.58
CA ARG A 37 -4.52 -6.44 4.09
C ARG A 37 -5.26 -5.49 3.18
N TYR A 38 -5.25 -4.20 3.51
CA TYR A 38 -5.79 -3.16 2.64
C TYR A 38 -4.69 -2.12 2.36
N GLY A 39 -4.17 -2.13 1.13
CA GLY A 39 -2.96 -1.41 0.76
C GLY A 39 -1.76 -1.93 1.54
N GLU A 40 -0.98 -1.01 2.13
CA GLU A 40 0.20 -1.32 2.96
C GLU A 40 -0.14 -1.59 4.43
N ARG A 41 -1.42 -1.56 4.82
CA ARG A 41 -1.84 -1.73 6.23
C ARG A 41 -2.53 -3.06 6.44
N LEU A 42 -2.28 -3.63 7.62
CA LEU A 42 -3.01 -4.78 8.12
C LEU A 42 -4.14 -4.32 9.03
N PHE A 43 -5.26 -5.02 8.94
CA PHE A 43 -6.46 -4.79 9.72
C PHE A 43 -6.86 -6.07 10.42
N LEU A 44 -7.08 -5.97 11.71
CA LEU A 44 -7.80 -6.96 12.49
C LEU A 44 -9.27 -6.53 12.52
N ASP A 45 -10.11 -7.25 11.79
CA ASP A 45 -11.45 -6.83 11.41
C ASP A 45 -11.42 -5.45 10.74
N ASP A 46 -11.89 -4.40 11.42
CA ASP A 46 -11.90 -3.01 10.97
C ASP A 46 -10.90 -2.11 11.72
N THR A 47 -10.08 -2.68 12.60
CA THR A 47 -9.08 -1.95 13.38
C THR A 47 -7.70 -2.07 12.74
N PRO A 48 -7.03 -0.95 12.40
CA PRO A 48 -5.70 -0.98 11.81
C PRO A 48 -4.64 -1.41 12.82
N LEU A 49 -3.69 -2.24 12.38
CA LEU A 49 -2.54 -2.66 13.18
C LEU A 49 -1.33 -1.75 12.90
N PRO A 50 -0.74 -1.09 13.91
CA PRO A 50 0.23 0.00 13.69
C PRO A 50 1.67 -0.43 13.35
N GLU A 51 2.05 -1.69 13.55
CA GLU A 51 3.47 -2.07 13.65
C GLU A 51 3.91 -3.30 12.83
N LEU A 52 3.07 -3.78 11.90
CA LEU A 52 3.44 -4.92 11.06
C LEU A 52 4.11 -4.46 9.76
N PRO A 53 5.22 -5.10 9.34
CA PRO A 53 5.84 -4.85 8.05
C PRO A 53 4.91 -5.27 6.91
N SER A 54 5.20 -4.74 5.72
CA SER A 54 4.59 -5.19 4.48
C SER A 54 4.95 -6.65 4.19
N GLY A 55 4.24 -7.26 3.24
CA GLY A 55 4.52 -8.64 2.84
C GLY A 55 3.82 -9.72 3.68
N LEU A 56 2.58 -9.47 4.14
CA LEU A 56 1.76 -10.52 4.79
C LEU A 56 1.67 -11.78 3.92
N VAL A 57 2.12 -12.89 4.49
CA VAL A 57 2.12 -14.23 3.88
C VAL A 57 0.93 -15.04 4.39
N ALA A 58 0.75 -15.10 5.70
CA ALA A 58 -0.32 -15.86 6.32
C ALA A 58 -0.55 -15.43 7.78
N ALA A 59 -1.72 -15.73 8.32
CA ALA A 59 -2.00 -15.59 9.75
C ALA A 59 -2.89 -16.72 10.27
N LEU A 60 -2.72 -17.05 11.54
CA LEU A 60 -3.55 -18.03 12.25
C LEU A 60 -3.61 -17.69 13.74
N ALA A 61 -4.59 -18.26 14.43
CA ALA A 61 -4.61 -18.22 15.89
C ALA A 61 -3.95 -19.48 16.48
N HIS A 62 -3.09 -19.29 17.47
CA HIS A 62 -2.40 -20.37 18.17
C HIS A 62 -2.32 -20.05 19.67
N GLN A 63 -2.77 -20.98 20.52
CA GLN A 63 -2.69 -20.87 21.99
C GLN A 63 -3.25 -19.58 22.64
N GLY A 64 -4.18 -18.86 21.98
CA GLY A 64 -4.70 -17.59 22.51
C GLY A 64 -4.01 -16.34 21.96
N GLU A 65 -3.05 -16.53 21.06
CA GLU A 65 -2.33 -15.47 20.38
C GLU A 65 -2.66 -15.49 18.88
N ILE A 66 -2.49 -14.34 18.24
CA ILE A 66 -2.56 -14.19 16.80
C ILE A 66 -1.12 -14.27 16.27
N VAL A 67 -0.84 -15.25 15.43
CA VAL A 67 0.47 -15.40 14.79
C VAL A 67 0.36 -14.94 13.35
N VAL A 68 1.18 -13.96 12.99
CA VAL A 68 1.22 -13.35 11.66
C VAL A 68 2.59 -13.57 11.05
N ALA A 69 2.63 -14.18 9.87
CA ALA A 69 3.83 -14.33 9.07
C ALA A 69 3.89 -13.24 8.01
N SER A 70 4.95 -12.43 8.04
CA SER A 70 5.41 -11.67 6.89
C SER A 70 6.35 -12.54 6.04
N ASP A 71 6.87 -11.96 4.96
CA ASP A 71 7.93 -12.53 4.12
C ASP A 71 9.23 -12.85 4.87
N HIS A 72 9.56 -12.13 5.94
CA HIS A 72 10.86 -12.21 6.62
C HIS A 72 10.80 -12.42 8.13
N ALA A 73 9.61 -12.34 8.73
CA ALA A 73 9.45 -12.44 10.18
C ALA A 73 8.10 -13.02 10.58
N LEU A 74 8.06 -13.57 11.79
CA LEU A 74 6.83 -13.88 12.51
C LEU A 74 6.58 -12.83 13.58
N PHE A 75 5.32 -12.48 13.73
CA PHE A 75 4.83 -11.60 14.77
C PHE A 75 3.81 -12.37 15.60
N LEU A 76 4.01 -12.37 16.91
CA LEU A 76 3.04 -12.89 17.87
C LEU A 76 2.31 -11.69 18.45
N LEU A 77 0.99 -11.72 18.40
CA LEU A 77 0.14 -10.63 18.86
C LEU A 77 -0.88 -11.13 19.87
N THR A 78 -1.30 -10.21 20.75
CA THR A 78 -2.47 -10.43 21.61
C THR A 78 -3.74 -10.50 20.77
N GLU A 79 -4.86 -10.92 21.36
CA GLU A 79 -6.17 -10.91 20.69
C GLU A 79 -6.61 -9.48 20.31
N GLU A 80 -6.08 -8.45 20.99
CA GLU A 80 -6.30 -7.04 20.68
C GLU A 80 -5.37 -6.49 19.59
N GLY A 81 -4.47 -7.32 19.04
CA GLY A 81 -3.54 -6.91 17.99
C GLY A 81 -2.32 -6.12 18.49
N GLN A 82 -1.94 -6.25 19.77
CA GLN A 82 -0.67 -5.71 20.26
C GLN A 82 0.46 -6.70 20.01
N VAL A 83 1.60 -6.24 19.51
CA VAL A 83 2.76 -7.10 19.27
C VAL A 83 3.37 -7.51 20.62
N ILE A 84 3.41 -8.82 20.86
CA ILE A 84 4.04 -9.45 22.04
C ILE A 84 5.51 -9.75 21.72
N ASP A 85 5.74 -10.40 20.58
CA ASP A 85 7.05 -10.87 20.17
C ASP A 85 7.22 -10.79 18.65
N ARG A 86 8.48 -10.71 18.22
CA ARG A 86 8.88 -10.75 16.81
C ARG A 86 10.06 -11.69 16.67
N GLN A 87 9.89 -12.68 15.80
CA GLN A 87 10.93 -13.65 15.47
C GLN A 87 11.36 -13.49 14.02
N ASP A 88 12.66 -13.60 13.77
CA ASP A 88 13.22 -13.49 12.41
C ASP A 88 14.33 -14.53 12.16
N SER A 89 15.12 -14.31 11.11
CA SER A 89 16.23 -15.18 10.74
C SER A 89 17.25 -15.43 11.88
N LEU A 90 17.39 -14.51 12.83
CA LEU A 90 18.26 -14.67 14.00
C LEU A 90 17.76 -15.77 14.94
N ASP A 91 16.46 -16.04 14.94
CA ASP A 91 15.81 -17.10 15.71
C ASP A 91 15.76 -18.43 14.95
N GLY A 92 16.41 -18.51 13.78
CA GLY A 92 16.47 -19.70 12.92
C GLY A 92 15.38 -19.80 11.88
N LEU A 93 14.54 -18.76 11.72
CA LEU A 93 13.56 -18.74 10.62
C LEU A 93 14.25 -18.74 9.26
N PRO A 94 13.60 -19.30 8.22
CA PRO A 94 14.11 -19.17 6.86
C PRO A 94 14.17 -17.70 6.44
N PRO A 95 15.12 -17.32 5.55
CA PRO A 95 15.22 -15.94 5.07
C PRO A 95 13.95 -15.44 4.39
N LEU A 96 13.18 -16.33 3.76
CA LEU A 96 11.92 -16.03 3.11
C LEU A 96 10.84 -17.03 3.55
N LEU A 97 9.73 -16.51 4.06
CA LEU A 97 8.58 -17.27 4.50
C LEU A 97 7.52 -17.30 3.39
N HIS A 98 6.97 -18.49 3.16
CA HIS A 98 5.96 -18.77 2.13
C HIS A 98 4.66 -19.31 2.70
N GLY A 99 4.62 -19.57 4.01
CA GLY A 99 3.42 -20.07 4.65
C GLY A 99 3.59 -20.24 6.15
N LEU A 100 2.46 -20.19 6.82
CA LEU A 100 2.30 -20.45 8.25
C LEU A 100 1.21 -21.52 8.41
N GLY A 101 1.40 -22.43 9.35
CA GLY A 101 0.48 -23.54 9.57
C GLY A 101 0.72 -24.25 10.89
N LEU A 102 -0.01 -25.35 11.08
CA LEU A 102 0.10 -26.19 12.27
C LEU A 102 0.50 -27.62 11.86
N ALA A 103 1.59 -28.12 12.45
CA ALA A 103 2.06 -29.49 12.33
C ALA A 103 1.32 -30.45 13.29
N GLY A 104 1.75 -31.71 13.34
CA GLY A 104 1.24 -32.69 14.29
C GLY A 104 1.30 -32.18 15.74
N GLY A 105 0.26 -32.45 16.52
CA GLY A 105 0.17 -31.99 17.91
C GLY A 105 -0.12 -30.49 18.07
N GLY A 106 -0.37 -29.77 16.98
CA GLY A 106 -0.72 -28.34 17.00
C GLY A 106 0.48 -27.41 17.04
N THR A 107 1.71 -27.90 16.86
CA THR A 107 2.93 -27.08 16.85
C THR A 107 2.94 -26.11 15.67
N LEU A 108 3.37 -24.86 15.88
CA LEU A 108 3.55 -23.90 14.80
C LEU A 108 4.56 -24.41 13.77
N ALA A 109 4.25 -24.20 12.50
CA ALA A 109 5.12 -24.58 11.41
C ALA A 109 5.16 -23.47 10.35
N VAL A 110 6.36 -23.23 9.83
CA VAL A 110 6.63 -22.22 8.81
C VAL A 110 7.17 -22.90 7.58
N ARG A 111 6.75 -22.46 6.39
CA ARG A 111 7.33 -22.88 5.11
C ARG A 111 8.36 -21.86 4.67
N GLY A 112 9.59 -22.29 4.45
CA GLY A 112 10.63 -21.54 3.75
C GLY A 112 11.01 -22.17 2.41
N ASP A 113 12.00 -21.59 1.73
CA ASP A 113 12.50 -22.08 0.44
C ASP A 113 13.02 -23.52 0.52
N GLU A 114 13.71 -23.86 1.61
CA GLU A 114 14.38 -25.15 1.74
C GLU A 114 13.50 -26.22 2.40
N GLY A 115 12.33 -25.88 2.91
CA GLY A 115 11.42 -26.83 3.54
C GLY A 115 10.55 -26.25 4.64
N VAL A 116 10.14 -27.11 5.57
CA VAL A 116 9.31 -26.76 6.72
C VAL A 116 10.18 -26.59 7.96
N TYR A 117 9.89 -25.56 8.74
CA TYR A 117 10.59 -25.21 9.98
C TYR A 117 9.62 -25.29 11.15
N LEU A 118 10.06 -25.91 12.24
CA LEU A 118 9.32 -26.01 13.49
C LEU A 118 10.18 -25.45 14.64
N PRO A 119 9.57 -24.85 15.67
CA PRO A 119 10.29 -24.42 16.85
C PRO A 119 10.79 -25.65 17.64
N ASP A 120 12.07 -25.63 17.99
CA ASP A 120 12.68 -26.64 18.84
C ASP A 120 12.29 -26.41 20.32
N PRO A 121 11.71 -27.40 21.02
CA PRO A 121 11.24 -27.21 22.39
C PRO A 121 12.35 -26.90 23.42
N GLY A 122 13.60 -27.26 23.13
CA GLY A 122 14.72 -27.06 24.05
C GLY A 122 15.39 -25.70 23.92
N THR A 123 15.48 -25.18 22.69
CA THR A 123 16.20 -23.95 22.36
C THR A 123 15.28 -22.78 22.00
N GLY A 124 14.04 -23.05 21.60
CA GLY A 124 13.12 -22.06 21.04
C GLY A 124 13.45 -21.64 19.61
N LEU A 125 14.56 -22.13 19.04
CA LEU A 125 14.99 -21.80 17.68
C LEU A 125 14.20 -22.60 16.65
N TRP A 126 13.98 -22.00 15.48
CA TRP A 126 13.35 -22.66 14.35
C TRP A 126 14.34 -23.59 13.65
N LEU A 127 13.98 -24.86 13.52
CA LEU A 127 14.80 -25.88 12.87
C LEU A 127 14.03 -26.51 11.71
N ARG A 128 14.75 -26.74 10.60
CA ARG A 128 14.21 -27.42 9.43
C ARG A 128 13.89 -28.88 9.76
N GLN A 129 12.64 -29.28 9.57
CA GLN A 129 12.18 -30.66 9.74
C GLN A 129 11.59 -31.21 8.42
N PRO A 130 12.26 -32.20 7.80
CA PRO A 130 11.75 -32.82 6.58
C PRO A 130 10.59 -33.80 6.87
N GLY A 131 9.57 -33.80 6.01
CA GLY A 131 8.53 -34.83 6.00
C GLY A 131 7.36 -34.61 6.96
N GLU A 132 7.29 -33.46 7.64
CA GLU A 132 6.18 -33.14 8.54
C GLU A 132 4.91 -32.79 7.75
N THR A 133 3.77 -33.34 8.18
CA THR A 133 2.47 -33.00 7.59
C THR A 133 1.90 -31.77 8.28
N VAL A 134 1.83 -30.67 7.55
CA VAL A 134 1.38 -29.37 8.08
C VAL A 134 0.05 -28.95 7.45
N HIS A 135 -0.87 -28.49 8.29
CA HIS A 135 -2.10 -27.84 7.90
C HIS A 135 -1.84 -26.34 7.73
N TRP A 136 -1.70 -25.90 6.49
CA TRP A 136 -1.36 -24.52 6.16
C TRP A 136 -2.56 -23.60 6.30
N ALA A 137 -2.33 -22.42 6.87
CA ALA A 137 -3.30 -21.35 6.89
C ALA A 137 -3.54 -20.84 5.47
N THR A 138 -4.78 -20.89 5.02
CA THR A 138 -5.18 -20.44 3.68
C THR A 138 -6.14 -19.26 3.80
N PRO A 139 -6.07 -18.30 2.88
CA PRO A 139 -6.97 -17.17 2.89
C PRO A 139 -8.40 -17.61 2.56
N VAL A 140 -9.36 -17.04 3.27
CA VAL A 140 -10.80 -17.24 3.12
C VAL A 140 -11.42 -15.92 2.62
N ALA A 141 -12.53 -16.03 1.89
CA ALA A 141 -13.30 -14.87 1.47
C ALA A 141 -13.78 -14.08 2.70
N LEU A 142 -13.61 -12.75 2.68
CA LEU A 142 -14.10 -11.90 3.75
C LEU A 142 -15.63 -11.78 3.68
N PRO A 143 -16.35 -11.82 4.81
CA PRO A 143 -17.77 -11.52 4.84
C PRO A 143 -18.07 -10.13 4.28
N GLU A 144 -19.16 -9.98 3.52
CA GLU A 144 -19.50 -8.70 2.87
C GLU A 144 -19.67 -7.57 3.91
N ALA A 145 -20.27 -7.87 5.06
CA ALA A 145 -20.42 -6.90 6.15
C ALA A 145 -19.07 -6.36 6.67
N LEU A 146 -18.03 -7.19 6.70
CA LEU A 146 -16.69 -6.74 7.08
C LEU A 146 -16.05 -5.90 5.97
N ARG A 147 -16.23 -6.32 4.71
CA ARG A 147 -15.77 -5.55 3.54
C ARG A 147 -16.37 -4.15 3.51
N GLU A 148 -17.66 -4.01 3.81
CA GLU A 148 -18.33 -2.71 3.92
C GLU A 148 -17.74 -1.83 5.03
N ARG A 149 -17.47 -2.41 6.22
CA ARG A 149 -16.83 -1.68 7.34
C ARG A 149 -15.40 -1.24 6.99
N LEU A 150 -14.61 -2.11 6.36
CA LEU A 150 -13.27 -1.79 5.87
C LEU A 150 -13.29 -0.66 4.82
N ALA A 151 -14.26 -0.71 3.90
CA ALA A 151 -14.45 0.35 2.91
C ALA A 151 -14.75 1.69 3.59
N LEU A 152 -15.61 1.70 4.62
CA LEU A 152 -15.94 2.89 5.38
C LEU A 152 -14.74 3.43 6.18
N ALA A 153 -13.96 2.55 6.81
CA ALA A 153 -12.77 2.92 7.58
C ALA A 153 -11.72 3.66 6.72
N GLN A 154 -11.62 3.32 5.42
CA GLN A 154 -10.69 3.96 4.48
C GLN A 154 -11.23 5.19 3.74
N ARG A 155 -12.55 5.44 3.77
CA ARG A 155 -13.13 6.65 3.13
C ARG A 155 -12.65 7.97 3.76
N GLY A 156 -12.05 7.93 4.95
CA GLY A 156 -11.50 9.09 5.67
C GLY A 156 -9.97 9.21 5.65
N THR A 157 -9.25 8.38 4.90
CA THR A 157 -7.77 8.36 4.89
C THR A 157 -7.18 8.73 3.52
N GLY A 158 -8.03 8.98 2.53
CA GLY A 158 -7.61 9.52 1.24
C GLY A 158 -7.05 10.95 1.33
N PRO A 159 -6.26 11.40 0.34
CA PRO A 159 -5.71 12.75 0.28
C PRO A 159 -6.85 13.76 0.32
N THR A 160 -6.66 14.77 1.15
CA THR A 160 -7.63 15.85 1.33
C THR A 160 -7.72 16.71 0.07
N LEU A 161 -8.85 17.40 -0.11
CA LEU A 161 -9.00 18.43 -1.15
C LEU A 161 -7.90 19.50 -1.09
N GLU A 162 -7.42 19.83 0.11
CA GLU A 162 -6.27 20.71 0.30
C GLU A 162 -4.99 20.12 -0.30
N ARG A 163 -4.70 18.83 -0.06
CA ARG A 163 -3.54 18.16 -0.64
C ARG A 163 -3.62 18.12 -2.17
N LEU A 164 -4.79 17.85 -2.72
CA LEU A 164 -5.03 17.93 -4.17
C LEU A 164 -4.78 19.34 -4.71
N LEU A 165 -5.31 20.38 -4.06
CA LEU A 165 -5.09 21.77 -4.46
C LEU A 165 -3.60 22.15 -4.38
N LEU A 166 -2.89 21.68 -3.36
CA LEU A 166 -1.44 21.89 -3.22
C LEU A 166 -0.64 21.14 -4.30
N ASP A 167 -1.01 19.90 -4.62
CA ASP A 167 -0.34 19.11 -5.67
C ASP A 167 -0.67 19.65 -7.08
N LEU A 168 -1.86 20.25 -7.25
CA LEU A 168 -2.25 21.00 -8.46
C LEU A 168 -1.45 22.30 -8.57
N HIS A 169 -1.31 23.04 -7.47
CA HIS A 169 -0.57 24.31 -7.41
C HIS A 169 0.93 24.13 -7.62
N SER A 170 1.50 23.06 -7.09
CA SER A 170 2.91 22.71 -7.29
C SER A 170 3.20 22.08 -8.66
N GLY A 171 2.18 21.87 -9.50
CA GLY A 171 2.33 21.27 -10.83
C GLY A 171 2.68 19.78 -10.82
N ARG A 172 2.72 19.14 -9.64
CA ARG A 172 3.08 17.72 -9.47
C ARG A 172 2.07 16.80 -10.16
N VAL A 173 0.78 17.14 -10.10
CA VAL A 173 -0.29 16.40 -10.82
C VAL A 173 -0.12 16.48 -12.34
N PHE A 174 0.47 17.56 -12.84
CA PHE A 174 0.69 17.79 -14.26
C PHE A 174 2.11 17.45 -14.72
N SER A 175 2.93 16.69 -13.98
CA SER A 175 4.35 16.51 -14.31
C SER A 175 4.65 16.25 -15.81
N ARG A 176 3.81 15.48 -16.53
CA ARG A 176 3.94 15.28 -17.99
C ARG A 176 3.13 16.26 -18.86
N TYR A 177 1.95 16.70 -18.42
CA TYR A 177 1.07 17.59 -19.19
C TYR A 177 1.38 19.08 -19.02
N GLY A 178 1.96 19.46 -17.89
CA GLY A 178 2.38 20.80 -17.53
C GLY A 178 3.61 21.23 -18.31
N VAL A 179 4.54 20.31 -18.59
CA VAL A 179 5.66 20.58 -19.53
C VAL A 179 5.12 20.87 -20.93
N LEU A 180 4.19 20.04 -21.44
CA LEU A 180 3.56 20.28 -22.75
C LEU A 180 2.79 21.61 -22.82
N LEU A 181 2.11 21.99 -21.73
CA LEU A 181 1.37 23.26 -21.65
C LEU A 181 2.33 24.47 -21.60
N ALA A 182 3.43 24.35 -20.88
CA ALA A 182 4.47 25.38 -20.82
C ALA A 182 5.16 25.53 -22.19
N ASP A 183 5.47 24.43 -22.87
CA ASP A 183 6.03 24.43 -24.22
C ASP A 183 5.07 25.09 -25.21
N LEU A 184 3.78 24.77 -25.14
CA LEU A 184 2.76 25.40 -25.98
C LEU A 184 2.68 26.91 -25.74
N ALA A 185 2.72 27.35 -24.47
CA ALA A 185 2.73 28.77 -24.12
C ALA A 185 3.99 29.48 -24.64
N ALA A 186 5.17 28.84 -24.53
CA ALA A 186 6.42 29.36 -25.07
C ALA A 186 6.37 29.52 -26.60
N VAL A 187 5.81 28.53 -27.30
CA VAL A 187 5.60 28.61 -28.76
C VAL A 187 4.64 29.75 -29.12
N LEU A 188 3.53 29.90 -28.41
CA LEU A 188 2.58 31.01 -28.65
C LEU A 188 3.22 32.38 -28.42
N LEU A 189 4.01 32.53 -27.37
CA LEU A 189 4.75 33.77 -27.10
C LEU A 189 5.82 34.05 -28.16
N ALA A 190 6.53 33.02 -28.63
CA ALA A 190 7.49 33.15 -29.72
C ALA A 190 6.81 33.61 -31.02
N LEU A 191 5.64 33.02 -31.35
CA LEU A 191 4.84 33.43 -32.51
C LEU A 191 4.34 34.88 -32.38
N LEU A 192 3.90 35.29 -31.19
CA LEU A 192 3.51 36.67 -30.91
C LEU A 192 4.68 37.63 -31.11
N ALA A 193 5.86 37.30 -30.57
CA ALA A 193 7.06 38.12 -30.73
C ALA A 193 7.48 38.25 -32.20
N LEU A 194 7.48 37.14 -32.96
CA LEU A 194 7.76 37.13 -34.39
C LEU A 194 6.72 37.95 -35.17
N SER A 195 5.44 37.86 -34.81
CA SER A 195 4.38 38.65 -35.46
C SER A 195 4.58 40.17 -35.25
N GLY A 196 4.97 40.58 -34.04
CA GLY A 196 5.28 41.97 -33.73
C GLY A 196 6.49 42.48 -34.51
N LEU A 197 7.55 41.67 -34.59
CA LEU A 197 8.76 42.00 -35.35
C LEU A 197 8.49 42.07 -36.86
N TRP A 198 7.68 41.14 -37.39
CA TRP A 198 7.23 41.13 -38.77
C TRP A 198 6.40 42.37 -39.11
N MET A 199 5.48 42.81 -38.23
CA MET A 199 4.73 44.05 -38.45
C MET A 199 5.61 45.30 -38.44
N TRP A 200 6.71 45.30 -37.69
CA TRP A 200 7.61 46.44 -37.56
C TRP A 200 8.57 46.58 -38.77
N TRP A 201 9.03 45.48 -39.34
CA TRP A 201 10.03 45.45 -40.42
C TRP A 201 9.65 46.22 -41.70
N PRO A 202 8.40 46.18 -42.21
CA PRO A 202 7.99 46.94 -43.39
C PRO A 202 7.92 48.45 -43.18
N ARG A 203 7.72 48.91 -41.93
CA ARG A 203 7.60 50.35 -41.62
C ARG A 203 8.93 51.10 -41.71
N ARG A 204 10.07 50.41 -41.62
CA ARG A 204 11.41 51.00 -41.79
C ARG A 204 11.86 51.16 -43.25
N ARG A 205 11.16 50.58 -44.23
CA ARG A 205 11.52 50.68 -45.66
C ARG A 205 10.87 51.84 -46.41
N ARG A 206 10.04 52.65 -45.75
CA ARG A 206 9.54 53.91 -46.30
C ARG A 206 10.41 55.05 -45.76
N GLY A 207 11.49 55.34 -46.45
CA GLY A 207 12.35 56.49 -46.15
C GLY A 207 11.57 57.81 -46.27
N PRO A 208 11.99 58.88 -45.58
CA PRO A 208 11.30 60.17 -45.61
C PRO A 208 11.26 60.71 -47.05
N PRO A 209 10.14 61.33 -47.47
CA PRO A 209 10.02 61.87 -48.82
C PRO A 209 11.06 62.99 -49.06
N PRO A 210 11.61 63.12 -50.28
CA PRO A 210 12.56 64.18 -50.60
C PRO A 210 11.89 65.55 -50.46
N ARG A 211 12.62 66.50 -49.87
CA ARG A 211 12.20 67.89 -49.66
C ARG A 211 12.27 68.70 -50.95
#